data_AF-A0A6S6RUD4-F1
#
_entry.id   AF-A0A6S6RUD4-F1
#
_cell.length_a   1.000
_cell.length_b   1.000
_cell.length_c   1.000
_cell.angle_alpha   90.00
_cell.angle_beta   90.00
_cell.angle_gamma   90.00
#
_symmetry.space_group_name_H-M   'P 1'
#
loop_
_entity.id
_entity.type
_entity.pdbx_description
1 polymer ?
#
loop_
_entity_poly.entity_id
_entity_poly.type
_entity_poly.pdbx_seq_one_letter_code
_entity_poly.pdbx_strand_id
1 'polypeptide(L)'
;MHRHGGLQISDQDVFVNVVGGVKVTETSADLALLFSLVSSFRNRPLPRNVVVFDEVGLAGEICPVPSGQERIIEAEKHGFKRAIVPYAKVPQKPLPNMQLFGVKKLSEGLTRLWKTLINRRSDKTV
;
A
#
# COMPACT_ATOMS: atom_id res chain seq x y z
N MET A 1 -4.80 -1.25 13.14
CA MET A 1 -3.35 -1.13 13.47
C MET A 1 -2.92 -1.86 14.74
N HIS A 2 -3.53 -1.61 15.90
CA HIS A 2 -3.13 -2.23 17.17
C HIS A 2 -3.01 -3.77 17.11
N ARG A 3 -4.08 -4.47 16.72
CA ARG A 3 -4.10 -5.95 16.71
C ARG A 3 -3.35 -6.60 15.54
N HIS A 4 -3.45 -6.04 14.34
CA HIS A 4 -2.98 -6.69 13.10
C HIS A 4 -1.77 -6.03 12.44
N GLY A 5 -1.40 -4.81 12.87
CA GLY A 5 -0.23 -4.08 12.41
C GLY A 5 0.91 -4.03 13.44
N GLY A 6 0.68 -4.50 14.67
CA GLY A 6 1.69 -4.53 15.74
C GLY A 6 2.15 -3.14 16.19
N LEU A 7 1.27 -2.14 16.10
CA LEU A 7 1.58 -0.74 16.38
C LEU A 7 0.60 -0.16 17.40
N GLN A 8 1.13 0.29 18.54
CA GLN A 8 0.40 1.09 19.51
C GLN A 8 0.36 2.54 19.00
N ILE A 9 -0.81 2.99 18.58
CA ILE A 9 -1.05 4.35 18.07
C ILE A 9 -2.29 4.99 18.71
N SER A 10 -2.78 4.42 19.81
CA SER A 10 -4.01 4.87 20.49
C SER A 10 -3.84 6.18 21.26
N ASP A 11 -2.60 6.56 21.53
CA ASP A 11 -2.20 7.77 22.25
C ASP A 11 -1.71 8.88 21.30
N GLN A 12 -1.90 8.71 19.99
CA GLN A 12 -1.44 9.64 18.96
C GLN A 12 -2.61 10.40 18.35
N ASP A 13 -2.44 11.71 18.18
CA ASP A 13 -3.34 12.50 17.34
C ASP A 13 -3.05 12.22 15.86
N VAL A 14 -4.11 11.89 15.12
CA VAL A 14 -4.01 11.48 13.72
C VAL A 14 -4.69 12.52 12.83
N PHE A 15 -3.88 13.18 12.00
CA PHE A 15 -4.35 14.07 10.94
C PHE A 15 -4.03 13.45 9.59
N VAL A 16 -5.04 13.36 8.72
CA VAL A 16 -4.95 12.74 7.40
C VAL A 16 -5.53 13.69 6.38
N ASN A 17 -4.87 13.81 5.24
CA ASN A 17 -5.35 14.60 4.12
C ASN A 17 -5.25 13.80 2.81
N VAL A 18 -6.22 14.02 1.93
CA VAL A 18 -6.18 13.54 0.54
C VAL A 18 -5.76 14.71 -0.34
N VAL A 19 -4.59 14.59 -0.96
CA VAL A 19 -4.03 15.66 -1.80
C VAL A 19 -4.87 15.85 -3.07
N GLY A 20 -5.00 17.10 -3.51
CA GLY A 20 -5.71 17.45 -4.75
C GLY A 20 -7.20 17.75 -4.58
N GLY A 21 -7.70 17.84 -3.33
CA GLY A 21 -9.11 18.15 -3.06
C GLY A 21 -10.07 17.02 -3.43
N VAL A 22 -9.55 15.81 -3.65
CA VAL A 22 -10.33 14.63 -4.03
C VAL A 22 -11.10 14.10 -2.82
N LYS A 23 -12.37 13.79 -3.01
CA LYS A 23 -13.18 13.06 -2.02
C LYS A 23 -13.00 11.56 -2.22
N VAL A 24 -12.62 10.86 -1.16
CA VAL A 24 -12.54 9.40 -1.14
C VAL A 24 -13.80 8.86 -0.49
N THR A 25 -14.61 8.14 -1.27
CA THR A 25 -15.89 7.56 -0.82
C THR A 25 -15.92 6.04 -0.94
N GLU A 26 -14.78 5.43 -1.25
CA GLU A 26 -14.63 3.99 -1.46
C GLU A 26 -13.67 3.35 -0.44
N THR A 27 -13.85 2.06 -0.18
CA THR A 27 -13.04 1.29 0.77
C THR A 27 -11.65 0.94 0.24
N SER A 28 -11.38 1.15 -1.06
CA SER A 28 -10.07 0.84 -1.64
C SER A 28 -8.91 1.71 -1.14
N ALA A 29 -9.21 2.77 -0.41
CA ALA A 29 -8.20 3.61 0.19
C ALA A 29 -7.66 3.10 1.54
N ASP A 30 -8.27 2.06 2.14
CA ASP A 30 -7.93 1.60 3.49
C ASP A 30 -6.46 1.22 3.62
N LEU A 31 -5.96 0.37 2.71
CA LEU A 31 -4.57 -0.06 2.77
C LEU A 31 -3.59 1.10 2.56
N ALA A 32 -3.92 2.03 1.65
CA ALA A 32 -3.12 3.23 1.39
C ALA A 32 -3.05 4.15 2.61
N LEU A 33 -4.20 4.37 3.25
CA LEU A 33 -4.32 5.15 4.48
C LEU A 33 -3.53 4.50 5.62
N LEU A 34 -3.67 3.19 5.82
CA LEU A 34 -2.92 2.48 6.84
C LEU A 34 -1.41 2.61 6.61
N PHE A 35 -0.94 2.47 5.37
CA PHE A 35 0.48 2.62 5.06
C PHE A 35 1.00 4.05 5.25
N SER A 36 0.21 5.08 4.92
CA SER A 36 0.58 6.48 5.17
C SER A 36 0.68 6.78 6.67
N LEU A 37 -0.22 6.22 7.49
CA LEU A 37 -0.15 6.32 8.95
C LEU A 37 1.11 5.67 9.50
N VAL A 38 1.47 4.46 9.06
CA VAL A 38 2.71 3.82 9.53
C VAL A 38 3.94 4.59 9.05
N SER A 39 3.93 5.10 7.83
CA SER A 39 5.01 5.95 7.29
C SER A 39 5.23 7.18 8.17
N SER A 40 4.15 7.87 8.52
CA SER A 40 4.15 9.04 9.40
C SER A 40 4.66 8.67 10.80
N PHE A 41 4.04 7.67 11.43
CA PHE A 41 4.38 7.21 12.77
C PHE A 41 5.84 6.76 12.91
N ARG A 42 6.40 6.09 11.88
CA ARG A 42 7.80 5.65 11.89
C ARG A 42 8.78 6.69 11.32
N ASN A 43 8.31 7.87 10.95
CA ASN A 43 9.09 8.93 10.31
C ASN A 43 9.96 8.40 9.15
N ARG A 44 9.36 7.57 8.28
CA ARG A 44 10.06 6.98 7.12
C ARG A 44 9.19 7.12 5.88
N PRO A 45 9.65 7.82 4.83
CA PRO A 45 8.84 8.07 3.64
C PRO A 45 8.63 6.79 2.83
N LEU A 46 7.42 6.59 2.30
CA LEU A 46 7.10 5.50 1.38
C LEU A 46 7.87 5.64 0.04
N PRO A 47 8.13 4.54 -0.70
CA PRO A 47 8.72 4.63 -2.03
C PRO A 47 7.74 5.27 -3.01
N ARG A 48 8.18 6.28 -3.78
CA ARG A 48 7.33 7.02 -4.72
C ARG A 48 6.76 6.21 -5.89
N ASN A 49 7.35 5.06 -6.18
CA ASN A 49 7.00 4.20 -7.31
C ASN A 49 6.20 2.95 -6.90
N VAL A 50 5.61 2.96 -5.70
CA VAL A 50 4.70 1.91 -5.21
C VAL A 50 3.28 2.46 -5.19
N VAL A 51 2.34 1.70 -5.75
CA VAL A 51 0.90 1.96 -5.61
C VAL A 51 0.29 0.88 -4.72
N VAL A 52 -0.68 1.29 -3.90
CA VAL A 52 -1.52 0.38 -3.12
C VAL A 52 -2.94 0.92 -3.14
N PHE A 53 -3.89 0.01 -3.24
CA PHE A 53 -5.32 0.24 -3.12
C PHE A 53 -5.85 -1.12 -2.70
N ASP A 54 -6.68 -1.20 -1.67
CA ASP A 54 -7.42 -2.39 -1.24
C ASP A 54 -8.16 -2.06 0.06
N GLU A 55 -9.22 -2.81 0.32
CA GLU A 55 -9.95 -2.77 1.58
C GLU A 55 -9.22 -3.62 2.64
N VAL A 56 -9.26 -3.18 3.89
CA VAL A 56 -8.69 -3.94 5.01
C VAL A 56 -9.78 -4.32 6.00
N GLY A 57 -10.08 -5.62 6.04
CA GLY A 57 -11.06 -6.16 6.96
C GLY A 57 -10.60 -6.09 8.42
N LEU A 58 -11.55 -6.16 9.35
CA LEU A 58 -11.27 -6.02 10.78
C LEU A 58 -10.35 -7.10 11.35
N ALA A 59 -10.33 -8.30 10.75
CA ALA A 59 -9.40 -9.38 11.11
C ALA A 59 -8.04 -9.27 10.38
N GLY A 60 -7.80 -8.14 9.72
CA GLY A 60 -6.55 -7.78 9.07
C GLY A 60 -6.34 -8.40 7.70
N GLU A 61 -7.34 -9.05 7.11
CA GLU A 61 -7.35 -9.51 5.72
C GLU A 61 -7.33 -8.33 4.74
N ILE A 62 -6.66 -8.57 3.62
CA ILE A 62 -6.69 -7.67 2.47
C ILE A 62 -7.76 -8.17 1.52
N CYS A 63 -8.80 -7.36 1.35
CA CYS A 63 -9.98 -7.68 0.55
C CYS A 63 -9.85 -7.05 -0.84
N PRO A 64 -10.25 -7.78 -1.90
CA PRO A 64 -10.25 -7.23 -3.24
C PRO A 64 -11.33 -6.18 -3.43
N VAL A 65 -11.00 -5.17 -4.24
CA VAL A 65 -11.86 -4.03 -4.53
C VAL A 65 -12.33 -4.01 -5.98
N PRO A 66 -13.43 -3.29 -6.28
CA PRO A 66 -13.89 -3.09 -7.65
C PRO A 66 -12.79 -2.48 -8.54
N SER A 67 -12.76 -2.93 -9.79
CA SER A 67 -11.85 -2.46 -10.84
C SER A 67 -10.36 -2.51 -10.48
N GLY A 68 -9.97 -3.49 -9.66
CA GLY A 68 -8.58 -3.65 -9.21
C GLY A 68 -7.60 -3.84 -10.37
N GLN A 69 -7.96 -4.60 -11.40
CA GLN A 69 -7.07 -4.82 -12.56
C GLN A 69 -6.84 -3.55 -13.36
N GLU A 70 -7.89 -2.77 -13.60
CA GLU A 70 -7.86 -1.50 -14.30
C GLU A 70 -6.97 -0.50 -13.55
N ARG A 71 -7.04 -0.46 -12.22
CA ARG A 71 -6.17 0.39 -11.38
C ARG A 71 -4.69 0.02 -11.52
N ILE A 72 -4.35 -1.26 -11.59
CA ILE A 72 -2.95 -1.70 -11.78
C ILE A 72 -2.44 -1.29 -13.15
N ILE A 73 -3.23 -1.54 -14.20
CA ILE A 73 -2.89 -1.19 -15.58
C ILE A 73 -2.67 0.32 -15.70
N GLU A 74 -3.54 1.13 -15.09
CA GLU A 74 -3.42 2.58 -15.13
C GLU A 74 -2.21 3.10 -14.33
N ALA A 75 -1.91 2.47 -13.18
CA ALA A 75 -0.72 2.78 -12.41
C ALA A 75 0.56 2.47 -13.19
N GLU A 76 0.62 1.35 -13.91
CA GLU A 76 1.76 1.03 -14.77
C GLU A 76 1.98 2.11 -15.84
N LYS A 77 0.92 2.54 -16.53
CA LYS A 77 1.00 3.62 -17.55
C LYS A 77 1.54 4.93 -16.96
N HIS A 78 1.20 5.23 -15.72
CA HIS A 78 1.68 6.40 -14.98
C HIS A 78 3.08 6.21 -14.36
N GLY A 79 3.76 5.10 -14.68
CA GLY A 79 5.16 4.89 -14.31
C GLY A 79 5.38 4.27 -12.94
N PHE A 80 4.33 3.82 -12.24
CA PHE A 80 4.49 3.01 -11.04
C PHE A 80 5.19 1.69 -11.40
N LYS A 81 6.13 1.27 -10.55
CA LYS A 81 6.96 0.08 -10.80
C LYS A 81 6.54 -1.10 -9.96
N ARG A 82 5.70 -0.88 -8.95
CA ARG A 82 5.35 -1.86 -7.94
C ARG A 82 3.91 -1.65 -7.49
N ALA A 83 3.13 -2.72 -7.38
CA ALA A 83 1.84 -2.71 -6.69
C ALA A 83 1.81 -3.76 -5.59
N ILE A 84 1.20 -3.42 -4.46
CA ILE A 84 0.76 -4.40 -3.47
C ILE A 84 -0.75 -4.57 -3.66
N VAL A 85 -1.19 -5.81 -3.83
CA VAL A 85 -2.56 -6.18 -4.25
C VAL A 85 -3.05 -7.38 -3.44
N PRO A 86 -4.35 -7.70 -3.43
CA PRO A 86 -4.85 -8.88 -2.74
C PRO A 86 -4.31 -10.12 -3.44
N TYR A 87 -3.82 -11.07 -2.65
CA TYR A 87 -3.30 -12.34 -3.18
C TYR A 87 -4.30 -13.05 -4.10
N ALA A 88 -5.60 -12.98 -3.76
CA ALA A 88 -6.67 -13.62 -4.52
C ALA A 88 -6.94 -12.99 -5.90
N LYS A 89 -6.45 -11.76 -6.15
CA LYS A 89 -6.70 -11.01 -7.38
C LYS A 89 -5.41 -10.54 -8.07
N VAL A 90 -4.28 -11.18 -7.80
CA VAL A 90 -3.05 -10.96 -8.56
C VAL A 90 -3.33 -11.29 -10.04
N PRO A 91 -3.13 -10.34 -10.97
CA PRO A 91 -3.23 -10.59 -12.40
C PRO A 91 -2.38 -11.79 -12.83
N GLN A 92 -2.98 -12.72 -13.58
CA GLN A 92 -2.25 -13.88 -14.11
C GLN A 92 -1.29 -13.47 -15.24
N LYS A 93 -1.69 -12.47 -16.04
CA LYS A 93 -0.84 -11.91 -17.08
C LYS A 93 0.17 -10.97 -16.43
N PRO A 94 1.48 -11.18 -16.61
CA PRO A 94 2.48 -10.26 -16.08
C PRO A 94 2.36 -8.91 -16.78
N LEU A 95 2.58 -7.84 -16.01
CA LEU A 95 2.71 -6.49 -16.53
C LEU A 95 4.20 -6.20 -16.81
N PRO A 96 4.55 -5.72 -18.01
CA PRO A 96 5.94 -5.66 -18.46
C PRO A 96 6.83 -4.75 -17.59
N ASN A 97 6.29 -3.68 -17.03
CA ASN A 97 7.04 -2.64 -16.32
C ASN A 97 6.69 -2.54 -14.83
N MET A 98 5.93 -3.50 -14.30
CA MET A 98 5.38 -3.43 -12.95
C MET A 98 5.46 -4.77 -12.21
N GLN A 99 6.07 -4.75 -11.03
CA GLN A 99 6.12 -5.90 -10.13
C GLN A 99 4.88 -5.95 -9.24
N LEU A 100 4.26 -7.12 -9.13
CA LEU A 100 3.03 -7.30 -8.34
C LEU A 100 3.33 -8.13 -7.09
N PHE A 101 2.92 -7.61 -5.94
CA PHE A 101 3.09 -8.25 -4.64
C PHE A 101 1.70 -8.61 -4.08
N GLY A 102 1.29 -9.86 -4.28
CA GLY A 102 0.07 -10.38 -3.66
C GLY A 102 0.24 -10.56 -2.16
N VAL A 103 -0.70 -10.04 -1.38
CA VAL A 103 -0.72 -10.15 0.10
C VAL A 103 -2.07 -10.63 0.61
N LYS A 104 -2.07 -11.41 1.70
CA LYS A 104 -3.31 -11.91 2.33
C LYS A 104 -3.70 -11.13 3.58
N LYS A 105 -2.72 -10.60 4.30
CA LYS A 105 -2.90 -9.95 5.60
C LYS A 105 -2.12 -8.64 5.67
N LEU A 106 -2.61 -7.70 6.48
CA LEU A 106 -1.99 -6.40 6.71
C LEU A 106 -0.54 -6.51 7.19
N SER A 107 -0.24 -7.46 8.08
CA SER A 107 1.13 -7.71 8.57
C SER A 107 2.10 -8.11 7.46
N GLU A 108 1.64 -8.88 6.48
CA GLU A 108 2.42 -9.22 5.28
C GLU A 108 2.65 -7.97 4.43
N GLY A 109 1.60 -7.19 4.17
CA GLY A 109 1.69 -5.92 3.44
C GLY A 109 2.71 -4.97 4.06
N LEU A 110 2.66 -4.79 5.39
CA LEU A 110 3.64 -3.98 6.11
C LEU A 110 5.05 -4.57 6.01
N THR A 111 5.22 -5.89 6.13
CA THR A 111 6.54 -6.51 5.95
C THR A 111 7.10 -6.26 4.55
N ARG A 112 6.26 -6.40 3.51
CA ARG A 112 6.62 -6.13 2.11
C ARG A 112 7.00 -4.67 1.91
N LEU A 113 6.22 -3.75 2.43
CA LEU A 113 6.50 -2.32 2.33
C LEU A 113 7.85 -1.97 2.97
N TRP A 114 8.19 -2.58 4.10
CA TRP A 114 9.46 -2.34 4.79
C TRP A 114 10.66 -2.96 4.06
N LYS A 115 10.53 -4.17 3.52
CA LYS A 115 11.56 -4.76 2.64
C LYS A 115 11.81 -3.88 1.41
N THR A 116 10.74 -3.34 0.84
CA THR A 116 10.80 -2.41 -0.30
C THR A 116 11.51 -1.10 0.05
N LEU A 117 11.37 -0.64 1.30
CA LEU A 117 12.03 0.56 1.83
C LEU A 117 13.49 0.34 2.24
N ILE A 118 13.84 -0.82 2.81
CA ILE A 118 15.18 -1.12 3.34
C ILE A 118 16.19 -1.35 2.21
N ASN A 119 15.76 -1.93 1.08
CA ASN A 119 16.62 -2.15 -0.09
C ASN A 119 17.09 -0.85 -0.79
N ARG A 120 16.71 0.34 -0.28
CA ARG A 120 17.21 1.65 -0.78
C ARG A 120 18.55 2.10 -0.18
N ARG A 121 19.16 1.35 0.76
CA ARG A 121 20.49 1.73 1.28
C ARG A 121 21.64 1.63 0.28
N SER A 122 21.41 1.09 -0.93
CA SER A 122 22.46 0.94 -1.97
C SER A 122 22.34 1.91 -3.15
N ASP A 123 21.36 2.82 -3.16
CA ASP A 123 21.05 3.64 -4.37
C ASP A 123 21.03 5.15 -4.09
N LYS A 124 21.89 5.61 -3.17
CA LYS A 124 22.16 7.03 -2.94
C LYS A 124 23.65 7.31 -2.81
N THR A 125 24.36 7.08 -3.92
CA THR A 125 25.59 7.80 -4.28
C THR A 125 25.46 8.16 -5.75
N VAL A 126 24.72 9.24 -6.03
CA VAL A 126 24.96 10.20 -7.12
C VAL A 126 24.46 11.54 -6.62
#